data_AF-A0A7C1GBV4-F1
#
_entry.id   AF-A0A7C1GBV4-F1
#
_cell.length_a   1.000
_cell.length_b   1.000
_cell.length_c   1.000
_cell.angle_alpha   90.00
_cell.angle_beta   90.00
_cell.angle_gamma   90.00
#
_symmetry.space_group_name_H-M   'P 1'
#
loop_
_entity.id
_entity.type
_entity.pdbx_description
1 polymer ?
#
loop_
_entity_poly.entity_id
_entity_poly.type
_entity_poly.pdbx_seq_one_letter_code
_entity_poly.pdbx_strand_id
1 'polypeptide(L)'
;GEDIVSAAYAVNFAIRTALSFGAIKKGEWRKCLEYCRNRLPVFCVALEYIDEITCAAGVGVLSMGIPIVTNDTRVPEIGKTPVTLYEALVVESEIDKIIPRGIEIKDIKIKVSGIDIPVAYSAAFEGERVRREQMYAQFGGKYSDAFEYVKMAETDEIEDGKIEVIGPDLDEIKEGGAAPLGIVVKVAGRKMQKDFEPILERQIHSLLNEAMGIFHMGQRDRCWIRISKDAMSKGFKLRHFGVILHARFHDIFSAIADKVEVSVYTKQDDVEKIVKEAQRAYEERDIRVSGMTDESVDLFWTCALCQSFAPNHVCIIKPERIGLCGAYNWLDAKASNEINPSGPNQPVKKGRCVDAVKGEWTGVNEAVFLKSNRTIEKFCGYSIMYFPETSCGCFECIAAVLPEANGFIIINREYSGMTPAGMGFSTLAGTIGGGQQTPGFMGIGRLYITSKKFISAEGGLKRIVWMPAELKEALSDKIKKRAEEIGEPDLLDKIADETIATTTEELLPFLEKVGHPALTMESIL
;
A
#
# COMPACT_ATOMS: atom_id res chain seq x y z
N GLY A 1 -2.52 42.45 -22.49
CA GLY A 1 -2.67 43.88 -22.78
C GLY A 1 -2.94 44.60 -21.49
N GLU A 2 -2.76 45.92 -21.45
CA GLU A 2 -2.93 46.73 -20.24
C GLU A 2 -4.40 47.01 -19.92
N ASP A 3 -5.27 47.02 -20.94
CA ASP A 3 -6.72 47.21 -20.79
C ASP A 3 -7.43 45.87 -20.51
N ILE A 4 -8.40 45.87 -19.58
CA ILE A 4 -9.28 44.74 -19.24
C ILE A 4 -9.97 44.11 -20.46
N VAL A 5 -10.27 44.89 -21.50
CA VAL A 5 -10.83 44.39 -22.77
C VAL A 5 -9.91 43.36 -23.43
N SER A 6 -8.60 43.44 -23.18
CA SER A 6 -7.62 42.46 -23.68
C SER A 6 -7.83 41.06 -23.11
N ALA A 7 -8.48 40.92 -21.95
CA ALA A 7 -8.80 39.61 -21.36
C ALA A 7 -9.68 38.77 -22.30
N ALA A 8 -10.49 39.43 -23.15
CA ALA A 8 -11.31 38.76 -24.16
C ALA A 8 -10.49 37.92 -25.14
N TYR A 9 -9.20 38.24 -25.38
CA TYR A 9 -8.35 37.44 -26.26
C TYR A 9 -8.03 36.04 -25.69
N ALA A 10 -7.84 35.94 -24.37
CA ALA A 10 -7.64 34.65 -23.69
C ALA A 10 -8.92 33.81 -23.72
N VAL A 11 -10.06 34.44 -23.44
CA VAL A 11 -11.39 33.82 -23.47
C VAL A 11 -11.76 33.35 -24.90
N ASN A 12 -11.48 34.18 -25.91
CA ASN A 12 -11.64 33.82 -27.33
C ASN A 12 -10.72 32.65 -27.72
N PHE A 13 -9.52 32.54 -27.15
CA PHE A 13 -8.67 31.38 -27.37
C PHE A 13 -9.32 30.10 -26.81
N ALA A 14 -9.86 30.14 -25.59
CA ALA A 14 -10.59 29.02 -25.01
C ALA A 14 -11.74 28.54 -25.92
N ILE A 15 -12.57 29.45 -26.45
CA ILE A 15 -13.63 29.08 -27.41
C ILE A 15 -13.07 28.48 -28.71
N ARG A 16 -11.97 29.04 -29.24
CA ARG A 16 -11.33 28.50 -30.45
C ARG A 16 -10.82 27.07 -30.25
N THR A 17 -10.35 26.70 -29.06
CA THR A 17 -9.96 25.30 -28.80
C THR A 17 -11.13 24.34 -28.91
N ALA A 18 -12.33 24.73 -28.46
CA ALA A 18 -13.55 23.93 -28.59
C ALA A 18 -13.96 23.74 -30.07
N LEU A 19 -13.81 24.78 -30.89
CA LEU A 19 -14.11 24.72 -32.32
C LEU A 19 -13.07 23.87 -33.08
N SER A 20 -11.79 24.06 -32.78
CA SER A 20 -10.68 23.41 -33.52
C SER A 20 -10.44 21.97 -33.09
N PHE A 21 -10.39 21.69 -31.79
CA PHE A 21 -10.03 20.37 -31.24
C PHE A 21 -11.26 19.58 -30.78
N GLY A 22 -12.29 20.26 -30.30
CA GLY A 22 -13.57 19.64 -29.98
C GLY A 22 -14.45 19.36 -31.20
N ALA A 23 -14.07 19.89 -32.39
CA ALA A 23 -14.83 19.80 -33.63
C ALA A 23 -16.29 20.28 -33.52
N ILE A 24 -16.56 21.22 -32.60
CA ILE A 24 -17.90 21.75 -32.33
C ILE A 24 -18.26 22.78 -33.41
N LYS A 25 -19.51 22.77 -33.89
CA LYS A 25 -19.93 23.66 -34.98
C LYS A 25 -20.12 25.10 -34.48
N LYS A 26 -19.87 26.07 -35.37
CA LYS A 26 -20.17 27.49 -35.13
C LYS A 26 -21.66 27.66 -34.78
N GLY A 27 -21.95 28.42 -33.73
CA GLY A 27 -23.31 28.64 -33.23
C GLY A 27 -23.77 27.64 -32.15
N GLU A 28 -23.07 26.51 -31.96
CA GLU A 28 -23.36 25.56 -30.88
C GLU A 28 -22.75 26.01 -29.54
N TRP A 29 -23.06 27.23 -29.10
CA TRP A 29 -22.40 27.90 -27.97
C TRP A 29 -22.42 27.08 -26.68
N ARG A 30 -23.53 26.39 -26.35
CA ARG A 30 -23.61 25.53 -25.14
C ARG A 30 -22.57 24.42 -25.13
N LYS A 31 -22.36 23.75 -26.27
CA LYS A 31 -21.36 22.69 -26.39
C LYS A 31 -19.95 23.25 -26.25
N CYS A 32 -19.70 24.46 -26.78
CA CYS A 32 -18.41 25.13 -26.59
C CYS A 32 -18.15 25.43 -25.10
N LEU A 33 -19.15 25.94 -24.37
CA LEU A 33 -19.01 26.20 -22.94
C LEU A 33 -18.78 24.91 -22.14
N GLU A 34 -19.51 23.84 -22.45
CA GLU A 34 -19.34 22.53 -21.83
C GLU A 34 -17.94 21.95 -22.10
N TYR A 35 -17.44 22.10 -23.34
CA TYR A 35 -16.07 21.72 -23.68
C TYR A 35 -15.05 22.51 -22.85
N CYS A 36 -15.19 23.83 -22.76
CA CYS A 36 -14.30 24.68 -21.96
C CYS A 36 -14.29 24.27 -20.48
N ARG A 37 -15.48 24.03 -19.90
CA ARG A 37 -15.62 23.56 -18.52
C ARG A 37 -14.88 22.25 -18.28
N ASN A 38 -15.06 21.26 -19.16
CA ASN A 38 -14.63 19.89 -18.93
C ASN A 38 -13.22 19.56 -19.43
N ARG A 39 -12.68 20.34 -20.38
CA ARG A 39 -11.42 20.00 -21.08
C ARG A 39 -10.30 21.02 -20.89
N LEU A 40 -10.61 22.26 -20.55
CA LEU A 40 -9.57 23.29 -20.40
C LEU A 40 -9.11 23.38 -18.94
N PRO A 41 -7.82 23.08 -18.63
CA PRO A 41 -7.27 23.19 -17.29
C PRO A 41 -6.86 24.64 -17.02
N VAL A 42 -7.83 25.55 -16.97
CA VAL A 42 -7.60 26.99 -16.79
C VAL A 42 -8.47 27.56 -15.67
N PHE A 43 -7.86 28.41 -14.86
CA PHE A 43 -8.53 29.30 -13.90
C PHE A 43 -8.06 30.73 -14.15
N CYS A 44 -8.82 31.69 -13.64
CA CYS A 44 -8.50 33.10 -13.75
C CYS A 44 -7.96 33.60 -12.41
N VAL A 45 -6.92 34.43 -12.46
CA VAL A 45 -6.38 35.14 -11.30
C VAL A 45 -6.67 36.63 -11.50
N ALA A 46 -7.45 37.21 -10.59
CA ALA A 46 -7.77 38.63 -10.58
C ALA A 46 -7.11 39.26 -9.35
N LEU A 47 -6.02 40.00 -9.55
CA LEU A 47 -5.24 40.59 -8.46
C LEU A 47 -5.64 42.03 -8.21
N GLU A 48 -5.45 42.47 -6.96
CA GLU A 48 -5.65 43.83 -6.48
C GLU A 48 -7.10 44.31 -6.60
N TYR A 49 -7.32 45.60 -6.81
CA TYR A 49 -8.66 46.17 -6.84
C TYR A 49 -9.46 45.72 -8.06
N ILE A 50 -10.62 45.13 -7.80
CA ILE A 50 -11.59 44.75 -8.83
C ILE A 50 -12.68 45.82 -8.90
N ASP A 51 -12.68 46.60 -9.98
CA ASP A 51 -13.75 47.55 -10.31
C ASP A 51 -14.97 46.85 -10.95
N GLU A 52 -16.05 47.59 -11.19
CA GLU A 52 -17.29 47.03 -11.71
C GLU A 52 -17.13 46.43 -13.12
N ILE A 53 -16.22 46.99 -13.93
CA ILE A 53 -15.95 46.53 -15.30
C ILE A 53 -15.22 45.19 -15.27
N THR A 54 -14.20 45.09 -14.42
CA THR A 54 -13.42 43.86 -14.20
C THR A 54 -14.30 42.77 -13.60
N CYS A 55 -15.18 43.13 -12.67
CA CYS A 55 -16.18 42.21 -12.14
C CYS A 55 -17.11 41.65 -13.24
N ALA A 56 -17.65 42.52 -14.11
CA ALA A 56 -18.48 42.10 -15.24
C ALA A 56 -17.74 41.18 -16.22
N ALA A 57 -16.47 41.48 -16.51
CA ALA A 57 -15.61 40.62 -17.32
C ALA A 57 -15.39 39.24 -16.66
N GLY A 58 -15.17 39.22 -15.34
CA GLY A 58 -15.06 38.01 -14.53
C GLY A 58 -16.29 37.12 -14.62
N VAL A 59 -17.50 37.68 -14.56
CA VAL A 59 -18.75 36.91 -14.74
C VAL A 59 -18.80 36.24 -16.12
N GLY A 60 -18.29 36.91 -17.17
CA GLY A 60 -18.13 36.31 -18.50
C GLY A 60 -17.21 35.08 -18.47
N VAL A 61 -16.09 35.16 -17.75
CA VAL A 61 -15.16 34.03 -17.54
C VAL A 61 -15.83 32.89 -16.76
N LEU A 62 -16.53 33.20 -15.67
CA LEU A 62 -17.29 32.22 -14.88
C LEU A 62 -18.32 31.47 -15.71
N SER A 63 -19.01 32.16 -16.62
CA SER A 63 -20.02 31.55 -17.51
C SER A 63 -19.44 30.44 -18.40
N MET A 64 -18.12 30.42 -18.61
CA MET A 64 -17.39 29.39 -19.36
C MET A 64 -16.90 28.22 -18.49
N GLY A 65 -17.24 28.22 -17.20
CA GLY A 65 -16.76 27.21 -16.25
C GLY A 65 -15.29 27.36 -15.88
N ILE A 66 -14.77 28.59 -15.98
CA ILE A 66 -13.42 28.97 -15.57
C ILE A 66 -13.55 29.69 -14.23
N PRO A 67 -13.12 29.08 -13.11
CA PRO A 67 -13.22 29.68 -11.79
C PRO A 67 -12.19 30.80 -11.60
N ILE A 68 -12.44 31.67 -10.62
CA ILE A 68 -11.64 32.86 -10.33
C ILE A 68 -11.04 32.75 -8.93
N VAL A 69 -9.74 33.05 -8.81
CA VAL A 69 -9.07 33.34 -7.54
C VAL A 69 -8.73 34.82 -7.51
N THR A 70 -9.02 35.49 -6.40
CA THR A 70 -8.67 36.89 -6.20
C THR A 70 -8.09 37.13 -4.82
N ASN A 71 -7.23 38.14 -4.66
CA ASN A 71 -6.83 38.64 -3.34
C ASN A 71 -7.64 39.88 -2.90
N ASP A 72 -8.67 40.29 -3.66
CA ASP A 72 -9.55 41.38 -3.28
C ASP A 72 -10.60 40.92 -2.25
N THR A 73 -10.38 41.25 -0.98
CA THR A 73 -11.29 40.90 0.12
C THR A 73 -12.62 41.65 0.10
N ARG A 74 -12.82 42.61 -0.81
CA ARG A 74 -14.09 43.31 -1.01
C ARG A 74 -15.07 42.52 -1.88
N VAL A 75 -14.58 41.55 -2.64
CA VAL A 75 -15.40 40.70 -3.52
C VAL A 75 -15.94 39.51 -2.71
N PRO A 76 -17.23 39.16 -2.84
CA PRO A 76 -17.78 38.00 -2.14
C PRO A 76 -17.30 36.69 -2.76
N GLU A 77 -17.00 35.71 -1.92
CA GLU A 77 -16.79 34.33 -2.39
C GLU A 77 -18.09 33.76 -2.97
N ILE A 78 -17.93 32.99 -4.05
CA ILE A 78 -19.04 32.33 -4.75
C ILE A 78 -18.75 30.85 -4.76
N GLY A 79 -19.59 30.09 -4.07
CA GLY A 79 -19.52 28.63 -4.04
C GLY A 79 -19.82 27.99 -5.41
N LYS A 80 -20.10 26.69 -5.41
CA LYS A 80 -20.34 25.95 -6.65
C LYS A 80 -21.54 26.49 -7.44
N THR A 81 -21.32 26.77 -8.72
CA THR A 81 -22.38 27.15 -9.66
C THR A 81 -22.65 26.01 -10.66
N PRO A 82 -23.77 26.06 -11.41
CA PRO A 82 -24.04 25.05 -12.44
C PRO A 82 -22.97 24.95 -13.53
N VAL A 83 -22.17 26.00 -13.73
CA VAL A 83 -21.14 26.09 -14.78
C VAL A 83 -19.74 25.72 -14.31
N THR A 84 -19.47 25.71 -13.01
CA THR A 84 -18.16 25.33 -12.44
C THR A 84 -18.17 23.90 -11.89
N LEU A 85 -16.98 23.30 -11.72
CA LEU A 85 -16.86 21.98 -11.10
C LEU A 85 -17.05 22.07 -9.58
N TYR A 86 -16.43 23.09 -8.99
CA TYR A 86 -16.44 23.40 -7.56
C TYR A 86 -16.69 24.90 -7.37
N GLU A 87 -16.02 25.56 -6.43
CA GLU A 87 -16.14 26.99 -6.16
C GLU A 87 -15.95 27.81 -7.45
N ALA A 88 -16.81 28.82 -7.63
CA ALA A 88 -16.73 29.70 -8.79
C ALA A 88 -15.77 30.86 -8.56
N LEU A 89 -15.78 31.45 -7.37
CA LEU A 89 -14.89 32.53 -6.98
C LEU A 89 -14.45 32.33 -5.54
N VAL A 90 -13.14 32.34 -5.32
CA VAL A 90 -12.54 32.26 -3.98
C VAL A 90 -11.62 33.44 -3.74
N VAL A 91 -11.55 33.87 -2.48
CA VAL A 91 -10.64 34.94 -2.05
C VAL A 91 -9.44 34.31 -1.35
N GLU A 92 -8.24 34.56 -1.85
CA GLU A 92 -6.97 34.11 -1.28
C GLU A 92 -6.02 35.31 -1.14
N SER A 93 -5.79 35.72 0.11
CA SER A 93 -4.95 36.89 0.43
C SER A 93 -3.45 36.58 0.39
N GLU A 94 -3.07 35.33 0.59
CA GLU A 94 -1.66 34.90 0.59
C GLU A 94 -1.21 34.63 -0.86
N ILE A 95 -0.31 35.48 -1.37
CA ILE A 95 0.09 35.49 -2.81
C ILE A 95 0.62 34.13 -3.26
N ASP A 96 1.38 33.45 -2.40
CA ASP A 96 1.95 32.13 -2.61
C ASP A 96 0.90 31.01 -2.66
N LYS A 97 -0.28 31.21 -2.07
CA LYS A 97 -1.41 30.25 -2.09
C LYS A 97 -2.38 30.44 -3.25
N ILE A 98 -2.35 31.58 -3.95
CA ILE A 98 -3.26 31.89 -5.07
C ILE A 98 -3.23 30.82 -6.15
N ILE A 99 -2.04 30.40 -6.58
CA ILE A 99 -1.87 29.40 -7.64
C ILE A 99 -2.31 28.01 -7.16
N PRO A 100 -1.84 27.48 -6.01
CA PRO A 100 -2.38 26.25 -5.42
C PRO A 100 -3.91 26.24 -5.32
N ARG A 101 -4.50 27.35 -4.87
CA ARG A 101 -5.95 27.48 -4.73
C ARG A 101 -6.66 27.40 -6.09
N GLY A 102 -6.11 28.05 -7.11
CA GLY A 102 -6.65 28.00 -8.47
C GLY A 102 -6.62 26.62 -9.10
N ILE A 103 -5.54 25.86 -8.86
CA ILE A 103 -5.38 24.46 -9.27
C ILE A 103 -6.47 23.59 -8.61
N GLU A 104 -6.71 23.79 -7.31
CA GLU A 104 -7.70 23.05 -6.53
C GLU A 104 -9.14 23.27 -7.02
N ILE A 105 -9.58 24.53 -7.14
CA ILE A 105 -10.97 24.85 -7.52
C ILE A 105 -11.28 24.48 -8.98
N LYS A 106 -10.24 24.35 -9.83
CA LYS A 106 -10.37 23.91 -11.23
C LYS A 106 -10.12 22.41 -11.43
N ASP A 107 -9.66 21.68 -10.42
CA ASP A 107 -9.30 20.25 -10.54
C ASP A 107 -8.16 19.99 -11.53
N ILE A 108 -7.17 20.88 -11.59
CA ILE A 108 -6.04 20.71 -12.50
C ILE A 108 -5.14 19.61 -11.96
N LYS A 109 -5.02 18.52 -12.72
CA LYS A 109 -4.11 17.41 -12.39
C LYS A 109 -2.70 17.74 -12.86
N ILE A 110 -1.81 18.03 -11.92
CA ILE A 110 -0.40 18.27 -12.20
C ILE A 110 0.28 16.92 -12.48
N LYS A 111 0.95 16.82 -13.63
CA LYS A 111 1.90 15.73 -13.87
C LYS A 111 3.28 16.22 -13.50
N VAL A 112 3.89 15.59 -12.50
CA VAL A 112 5.26 15.92 -12.09
C VAL A 112 6.22 15.40 -13.16
N SER A 113 6.88 16.32 -13.87
CA SER A 113 7.83 15.99 -14.94
C SER A 113 9.19 15.60 -14.35
N GLY A 114 9.41 14.31 -14.14
CA GLY A 114 10.64 13.78 -13.55
C GLY A 114 10.69 13.92 -12.03
N ILE A 115 11.50 13.10 -11.37
CA ILE A 115 11.66 13.10 -9.92
C ILE A 115 13.03 13.68 -9.62
N ASP A 116 13.07 14.79 -8.88
CA ASP A 116 14.31 15.50 -8.55
C ASP A 116 15.08 14.79 -7.44
N ILE A 117 15.75 13.70 -7.82
CA ILE A 117 16.63 12.90 -6.96
C ILE A 117 17.95 12.61 -7.67
N PRO A 118 19.05 12.40 -6.93
CA PRO A 118 20.38 12.25 -7.51
C PRO A 118 20.67 10.86 -8.11
N VAL A 119 19.71 9.96 -8.09
CA VAL A 119 19.82 8.60 -8.61
C VAL A 119 18.78 8.37 -9.71
N ALA A 120 19.03 7.41 -10.58
CA ALA A 120 18.05 7.03 -11.59
C ALA A 120 16.80 6.45 -10.91
N TYR A 121 15.63 6.74 -11.49
CA TYR A 121 14.34 6.29 -11.01
C TYR A 121 13.60 5.56 -12.12
N SER A 122 13.22 4.31 -11.89
CA SER A 122 12.53 3.45 -12.87
C SER A 122 12.01 2.18 -12.21
N ALA A 123 10.89 1.66 -12.71
CA ALA A 123 10.36 0.32 -12.39
C ALA A 123 11.42 -0.79 -12.57
N ALA A 124 12.42 -0.58 -13.43
CA ALA A 124 13.51 -1.54 -13.64
C ALA A 124 14.39 -1.76 -12.38
N PHE A 125 14.42 -0.82 -11.44
CA PHE A 125 15.21 -0.93 -10.22
C PHE A 125 14.45 -1.58 -9.06
N GLU A 126 13.14 -1.82 -9.18
CA GLU A 126 12.32 -2.30 -8.05
C GLU A 126 12.82 -3.61 -7.43
N GLY A 127 13.41 -4.49 -8.25
CA GLY A 127 13.97 -5.77 -7.82
C GLY A 127 15.42 -5.72 -7.32
N GLU A 128 16.06 -4.53 -7.28
CA GLU A 128 17.44 -4.37 -6.85
C GLU A 128 17.61 -4.81 -5.38
N ARG A 129 18.71 -5.50 -5.08
CA ARG A 129 19.04 -5.89 -3.71
C ARG A 129 20.28 -5.15 -3.24
N VAL A 130 20.17 -4.45 -2.12
CA VAL A 130 21.33 -3.85 -1.43
C VAL A 130 21.88 -4.85 -0.42
N ARG A 131 22.98 -5.51 -0.77
CA ARG A 131 23.66 -6.47 0.12
C ARG A 131 24.51 -5.75 1.18
N ARG A 132 24.94 -6.46 2.22
CA ARG A 132 25.63 -5.87 3.38
C ARG A 132 26.92 -5.14 2.99
N GLU A 133 27.65 -5.67 2.01
CA GLU A 133 28.88 -5.10 1.47
C GLU A 133 28.67 -3.80 0.68
N GLN A 134 27.48 -3.63 0.07
CA GLN A 134 27.08 -2.46 -0.72
C GLN A 134 26.34 -1.41 0.12
N MET A 135 25.89 -1.78 1.32
CA MET A 135 25.04 -0.96 2.18
C MET A 135 25.84 0.17 2.82
N TYR A 136 25.28 1.38 2.79
CA TYR A 136 25.74 2.53 3.57
C TYR A 136 24.99 2.64 4.89
N ALA A 137 23.66 2.61 4.86
CA ALA A 137 22.83 2.65 6.07
C ALA A 137 21.63 1.71 5.93
N GLN A 138 21.07 1.30 7.07
CA GLN A 138 19.82 0.54 7.12
C GLN A 138 18.90 1.00 8.24
N PHE A 139 17.61 0.79 8.05
CA PHE A 139 16.54 1.19 8.97
C PHE A 139 15.54 0.04 9.08
N GLY A 140 15.07 -0.28 10.28
CA GLY A 140 14.07 -1.33 10.46
C GLY A 140 14.65 -2.74 10.44
N GLY A 141 13.76 -3.71 10.20
CA GLY A 141 14.06 -5.13 10.38
C GLY A 141 14.45 -5.42 11.84
N LYS A 142 15.44 -6.28 12.04
CA LYS A 142 15.94 -6.60 13.40
C LYS A 142 16.99 -5.63 13.94
N TYR A 143 17.25 -4.52 13.25
CA TYR A 143 18.42 -3.67 13.49
C TYR A 143 18.09 -2.33 14.15
N SER A 144 16.88 -1.83 13.95
CA SER A 144 16.34 -0.60 14.54
C SER A 144 14.83 -0.57 14.36
N ASP A 145 14.15 0.36 15.02
CA ASP A 145 12.72 0.56 14.84
C ASP A 145 12.45 1.33 13.55
N ALA A 146 11.51 0.84 12.74
CA ALA A 146 11.06 1.60 11.59
C ALA A 146 9.58 1.39 11.29
N PHE A 147 8.92 2.45 10.84
CA PHE A 147 7.55 2.37 10.36
C PHE A 147 7.28 3.30 9.17
N GLU A 148 6.28 2.96 8.37
CA GLU A 148 5.70 3.79 7.32
C GLU A 148 4.20 3.93 7.54
N TYR A 149 3.67 5.15 7.50
CA TYR A 149 2.27 5.43 7.85
C TYR A 149 1.68 6.49 6.93
N VAL A 150 0.62 6.13 6.21
CA VAL A 150 -0.19 7.08 5.45
C VAL A 150 -1.46 7.41 6.24
N LYS A 151 -1.77 8.70 6.37
CA LYS A 151 -3.04 9.16 6.94
C LYS A 151 -3.70 10.25 6.11
N MET A 152 -5.03 10.20 6.07
CA MET A 152 -5.82 11.30 5.54
C MET A 152 -5.68 12.53 6.45
N ALA A 153 -5.58 13.70 5.84
CA ALA A 153 -5.62 14.99 6.52
C ALA A 153 -6.63 15.92 5.84
N GLU A 154 -7.06 16.96 6.55
CA GLU A 154 -7.89 18.00 5.95
C GLU A 154 -7.03 18.90 5.05
N THR A 155 -7.65 19.49 4.02
CA THR A 155 -6.93 20.26 2.98
C THR A 155 -6.22 21.49 3.53
N ASP A 156 -6.72 22.08 4.61
CA ASP A 156 -6.17 23.24 5.30
C ASP A 156 -5.10 22.90 6.35
N GLU A 157 -4.99 21.64 6.77
CA GLU A 157 -4.01 21.17 7.75
C GLU A 157 -2.62 20.91 7.15
N ILE A 158 -2.51 20.78 5.82
CA ILE A 158 -1.27 20.38 5.15
C ILE A 158 -0.91 21.29 3.96
N GLU A 159 0.40 21.39 3.74
CA GLU A 159 0.99 22.12 2.62
C GLU A 159 1.52 21.12 1.57
N ASP A 160 1.07 21.26 0.31
CA ASP A 160 1.51 20.36 -0.75
C ASP A 160 3.00 20.53 -1.05
N GLY A 161 3.73 19.41 -1.16
CA GLY A 161 5.17 19.42 -1.45
C GLY A 161 6.06 19.72 -0.24
N LYS A 162 5.46 19.95 0.94
CA LYS A 162 6.22 20.08 2.18
C LYS A 162 6.85 18.75 2.55
N ILE A 163 8.17 18.75 2.62
CA ILE A 163 8.98 17.59 2.98
C ILE A 163 9.94 18.01 4.09
N GLU A 164 9.86 17.33 5.23
CA GLU A 164 10.65 17.63 6.43
C GLU A 164 11.40 16.38 6.91
N VAL A 165 12.68 16.55 7.29
CA VAL A 165 13.47 15.51 7.95
C VAL A 165 13.72 15.98 9.39
N ILE A 166 13.16 15.26 10.36
CA ILE A 166 13.25 15.56 11.79
C ILE A 166 14.21 14.57 12.46
N GLY A 167 15.45 15.02 12.66
CA GLY A 167 16.52 14.22 13.23
C GLY A 167 17.78 14.20 12.36
N PRO A 168 18.76 13.34 12.71
CA PRO A 168 19.97 13.18 11.91
C PRO A 168 19.65 12.78 10.47
N ASP A 169 20.28 13.41 9.49
CA ASP A 169 20.17 13.02 8.08
C ASP A 169 21.14 11.86 7.77
N LEU A 170 21.13 11.37 6.53
CA LEU A 170 21.86 10.17 6.12
C LEU A 170 23.38 10.29 6.33
N ASP A 171 23.97 11.45 6.11
CA ASP A 171 25.41 11.71 6.26
C ASP A 171 25.91 11.70 7.71
N GLU A 172 24.99 11.78 8.68
CA GLU A 172 25.30 11.67 10.11
C GLU A 172 25.31 10.22 10.60
N ILE A 173 24.84 9.27 9.77
CA ILE A 173 24.86 7.84 10.07
C ILE A 173 26.21 7.27 9.65
N LYS A 174 26.87 6.53 10.55
CA LYS A 174 28.12 5.82 10.22
C LYS A 174 27.87 4.80 9.10
N GLU A 175 28.80 4.70 8.16
CA GLU A 175 28.76 3.67 7.11
C GLU A 175 28.63 2.26 7.73
N GLY A 176 27.69 1.47 7.18
CA GLY A 176 27.28 0.17 7.70
C GLY A 176 26.36 0.23 8.92
N GLY A 177 25.99 1.43 9.38
CA GLY A 177 25.20 1.66 10.59
C GLY A 177 23.70 1.42 10.41
N ALA A 178 23.00 1.41 11.54
CA ALA A 178 21.55 1.35 11.60
C ALA A 178 21.01 2.56 12.40
N ALA A 179 19.85 3.05 12.01
CA ALA A 179 19.16 4.16 12.69
C ALA A 179 17.64 3.92 12.66
N PRO A 180 16.87 4.51 13.60
CA PRO A 180 15.42 4.42 13.57
C PRO A 180 14.84 5.28 12.42
N LEU A 181 13.65 4.93 11.93
CA LEU A 181 13.00 5.65 10.82
C LEU A 181 11.49 5.66 10.91
N GLY A 182 10.86 6.83 10.89
CA GLY A 182 9.42 6.98 10.70
C GLY A 182 9.14 7.73 9.41
N ILE A 183 8.44 7.12 8.45
CA ILE A 183 7.94 7.81 7.26
C ILE A 183 6.45 8.07 7.45
N VAL A 184 6.08 9.34 7.67
CA VAL A 184 4.68 9.74 7.79
C VAL A 184 4.28 10.53 6.55
N VAL A 185 3.25 10.07 5.86
CA VAL A 185 2.69 10.75 4.69
C VAL A 185 1.26 11.18 5.00
N LYS A 186 1.02 12.48 4.96
CA LYS A 186 -0.33 13.03 5.03
C LYS A 186 -0.84 13.31 3.63
N VAL A 187 -2.06 12.88 3.36
CA VAL A 187 -2.69 13.06 2.05
C VAL A 187 -4.05 13.72 2.22
N ALA A 188 -4.28 14.80 1.50
CA ALA A 188 -5.59 15.44 1.42
C ALA A 188 -6.07 15.44 -0.03
N GLY A 189 -7.38 15.27 -0.20
CA GLY A 189 -8.01 15.40 -1.51
C GLY A 189 -9.50 15.18 -1.42
N ARG A 190 -10.24 15.76 -2.37
CA ARG A 190 -11.72 15.79 -2.32
C ARG A 190 -12.37 14.41 -2.39
N LYS A 191 -11.66 13.45 -2.99
CA LYS A 191 -12.07 12.05 -3.08
C LYS A 191 -11.26 11.14 -2.14
N MET A 192 -10.33 11.69 -1.35
CA MET A 192 -9.59 10.91 -0.38
C MET A 192 -10.55 10.39 0.70
N GLN A 193 -10.33 9.15 1.13
CA GLN A 193 -11.10 8.51 2.18
C GLN A 193 -10.16 7.69 3.06
N LYS A 194 -10.53 7.46 4.32
CA LYS A 194 -9.75 6.61 5.24
C LYS A 194 -9.52 5.20 4.72
N ASP A 195 -10.43 4.69 3.88
CA ASP A 195 -10.29 3.37 3.25
C ASP A 195 -9.20 3.32 2.17
N PHE A 196 -8.72 4.48 1.70
CA PHE A 196 -7.64 4.56 0.71
C PHE A 196 -6.24 4.64 1.34
N GLU A 197 -6.13 4.97 2.63
CA GLU A 197 -4.86 5.03 3.35
C GLU A 197 -3.99 3.77 3.18
N PRO A 198 -4.47 2.53 3.43
CA PRO A 198 -3.66 1.33 3.25
C PRO A 198 -3.25 1.09 1.79
N ILE A 199 -4.01 1.61 0.81
CA ILE A 199 -3.69 1.49 -0.61
C ILE A 199 -2.44 2.31 -0.93
N LEU A 200 -2.43 3.57 -0.50
CA LEU A 200 -1.29 4.46 -0.68
C LEU A 200 -0.08 3.99 0.14
N GLU A 201 -0.32 3.54 1.38
CA GLU A 201 0.75 3.06 2.28
C GLU A 201 1.51 1.89 1.67
N ARG A 202 0.82 0.92 1.07
CA ARG A 202 1.50 -0.20 0.40
C ARG A 202 2.38 0.23 -0.77
N GLN A 203 2.05 1.34 -1.43
CA GLN A 203 2.81 1.82 -2.58
C GLN A 203 4.16 2.38 -2.17
N ILE A 204 4.34 2.84 -0.92
CA ILE A 204 5.64 3.29 -0.41
C ILE A 204 6.71 2.24 -0.73
N HIS A 205 6.39 0.95 -0.56
CA HIS A 205 7.29 -0.14 -0.94
C HIS A 205 7.76 -0.08 -2.39
N SER A 206 6.85 -0.06 -3.36
CA SER A 206 7.25 -0.05 -4.78
C SER A 206 7.92 1.26 -5.14
N LEU A 207 7.35 2.39 -4.72
CA LEU A 207 7.84 3.72 -5.07
C LEU A 207 9.27 3.97 -4.57
N LEU A 208 9.61 3.53 -3.36
CA LEU A 208 10.97 3.67 -2.85
C LEU A 208 11.96 2.70 -3.54
N ASN A 209 11.53 1.48 -3.89
CA ASN A 209 12.38 0.52 -4.60
C ASN A 209 12.64 0.91 -6.07
N GLU A 210 11.80 1.75 -6.68
CA GLU A 210 12.05 2.26 -8.04
C GLU A 210 13.25 3.22 -8.12
N ALA A 211 13.80 3.68 -6.99
CA ALA A 211 15.04 4.45 -6.94
C ALA A 211 16.26 3.52 -6.87
N MET A 212 17.18 3.67 -7.83
CA MET A 212 18.42 2.88 -7.88
C MET A 212 19.22 2.99 -6.57
N GLY A 213 19.69 1.84 -6.06
CA GLY A 213 20.47 1.76 -4.83
C GLY A 213 19.65 1.87 -3.54
N ILE A 214 18.32 1.90 -3.63
CA ILE A 214 17.40 1.83 -2.49
C ILE A 214 16.75 0.45 -2.47
N PHE A 215 16.68 -0.16 -1.30
CA PHE A 215 15.93 -1.39 -1.08
C PHE A 215 14.93 -1.16 0.05
N HIS A 216 13.67 -1.48 -0.18
CA HIS A 216 12.59 -1.43 0.80
C HIS A 216 11.87 -2.77 0.85
N MET A 217 11.64 -3.31 2.04
CA MET A 217 10.88 -4.54 2.25
C MET A 217 10.03 -4.43 3.51
N GLY A 218 8.99 -5.26 3.62
CA GLY A 218 8.02 -5.16 4.71
C GLY A 218 7.00 -4.06 4.45
N GLN A 219 6.32 -3.67 5.52
CA GLN A 219 5.23 -2.70 5.52
C GLN A 219 4.94 -2.22 6.95
N ARG A 220 4.08 -1.20 7.11
CA ARG A 220 3.60 -0.74 8.43
C ARG A 220 4.79 -0.48 9.37
N ASP A 221 4.77 -1.02 10.58
CA ASP A 221 5.82 -0.95 11.60
C ASP A 221 6.85 -2.09 11.54
N ARG A 222 6.92 -2.79 10.41
CA ARG A 222 7.88 -3.87 10.14
C ARG A 222 8.62 -3.66 8.82
N CYS A 223 8.73 -2.41 8.39
CA CYS A 223 9.51 -2.10 7.20
C CYS A 223 11.01 -2.28 7.47
N TRP A 224 11.76 -2.53 6.41
CA TRP A 224 13.20 -2.67 6.41
C TRP A 224 13.77 -2.03 5.15
N ILE A 225 14.56 -0.99 5.34
CA ILE A 225 15.11 -0.16 4.27
C ILE A 225 16.63 -0.22 4.31
N ARG A 226 17.25 -0.28 3.13
CA ARG A 226 18.68 -0.13 2.93
C ARG A 226 18.97 0.91 1.87
N ILE A 227 20.01 1.69 2.10
CA ILE A 227 20.54 2.65 1.14
C ILE A 227 21.97 2.24 0.80
N SER A 228 22.30 2.15 -0.49
CA SER A 228 23.63 1.74 -0.96
C SER A 228 24.66 2.86 -0.84
N LYS A 229 25.95 2.47 -0.81
CA LYS A 229 27.08 3.41 -0.88
C LYS A 229 27.12 4.21 -2.17
N ASP A 230 26.62 3.63 -3.27
CA ASP A 230 26.53 4.31 -4.57
C ASP A 230 25.43 5.37 -4.59
N ALA A 231 24.27 5.11 -3.99
CA ALA A 231 23.24 6.13 -3.83
C ALA A 231 23.74 7.29 -2.96
N MET A 232 24.44 6.97 -1.86
CA MET A 232 25.05 7.98 -0.98
C MET A 232 26.11 8.82 -1.70
N SER A 233 27.01 8.20 -2.48
CA SER A 233 28.07 8.92 -3.20
C SER A 233 27.54 9.86 -4.28
N LYS A 234 26.37 9.55 -4.85
CA LYS A 234 25.64 10.42 -5.79
C LYS A 234 24.91 11.58 -5.09
N GLY A 235 24.84 11.58 -3.75
CA GLY A 235 24.25 12.63 -2.95
C GLY A 235 22.83 12.34 -2.47
N PHE A 236 22.40 11.08 -2.44
CA PHE A 236 21.09 10.72 -1.89
C PHE A 236 21.00 11.11 -0.40
N LYS A 237 19.83 11.59 0.04
CA LYS A 237 19.50 12.05 1.39
C LYS A 237 18.12 11.55 1.78
N LEU A 238 17.79 11.54 3.08
CA LEU A 238 16.48 11.05 3.53
C LEU A 238 15.31 11.89 3.01
N ARG A 239 15.55 13.19 2.77
CA ARG A 239 14.57 14.08 2.12
C ARG A 239 14.07 13.53 0.77
N HIS A 240 14.90 12.78 0.03
CA HIS A 240 14.52 12.24 -1.27
C HIS A 240 13.42 11.17 -1.18
N PHE A 241 13.25 10.50 -0.03
CA PHE A 241 12.06 9.67 0.18
C PHE A 241 10.78 10.51 0.06
N GLY A 242 10.75 11.69 0.67
CA GLY A 242 9.62 12.61 0.52
C GLY A 242 9.43 13.12 -0.90
N VAL A 243 10.52 13.38 -1.65
CA VAL A 243 10.43 13.81 -3.05
C VAL A 243 9.80 12.73 -3.93
N ILE A 244 10.24 11.48 -3.76
CA ILE A 244 9.68 10.34 -4.48
C ILE A 244 8.20 10.18 -4.14
N LEU A 245 7.86 10.14 -2.85
CA LEU A 245 6.49 9.89 -2.41
C LEU A 245 5.52 10.99 -2.84
N HIS A 246 5.90 12.27 -2.70
CA HIS A 246 5.12 13.40 -3.21
C HIS A 246 4.88 13.28 -4.71
N ALA A 247 5.94 13.14 -5.51
CA ALA A 247 5.83 13.11 -6.96
C ALA A 247 4.99 11.94 -7.47
N ARG A 248 5.19 10.75 -6.90
CA ARG A 248 4.51 9.52 -7.36
C ARG A 248 3.08 9.41 -6.84
N PHE A 249 2.78 9.91 -5.65
CA PHE A 249 1.40 9.95 -5.18
C PHE A 249 0.55 10.87 -6.06
N HIS A 250 1.09 12.02 -6.48
CA HIS A 250 0.43 12.88 -7.47
C HIS A 250 0.27 12.18 -8.82
N ASP A 251 1.33 11.56 -9.36
CA ASP A 251 1.27 10.95 -10.70
C ASP A 251 0.29 9.77 -10.78
N ILE A 252 0.35 8.85 -9.80
CA ILE A 252 -0.42 7.60 -9.81
C ILE A 252 -1.82 7.79 -9.21
N PHE A 253 -1.93 8.60 -8.16
CA PHE A 253 -3.15 8.75 -7.35
C PHE A 253 -3.76 10.15 -7.46
N SER A 254 -3.51 10.88 -8.56
CA SER A 254 -4.05 12.23 -8.85
C SER A 254 -5.57 12.38 -8.63
N ALA A 255 -6.35 11.29 -8.71
CA ALA A 255 -7.78 11.34 -8.46
C ALA A 255 -8.16 11.52 -6.99
N ILE A 256 -7.28 11.18 -6.05
CA ILE A 256 -7.52 11.16 -4.60
C ILE A 256 -6.47 11.92 -3.79
N ALA A 257 -5.25 12.09 -4.30
CA ALA A 257 -4.18 12.85 -3.65
C ALA A 257 -4.05 14.23 -4.32
N ASP A 258 -4.71 15.25 -3.76
CA ASP A 258 -4.63 16.64 -4.24
C ASP A 258 -3.51 17.43 -3.52
N LYS A 259 -3.19 17.06 -2.27
CA LYS A 259 -2.02 17.56 -1.52
C LYS A 259 -1.32 16.41 -0.79
N VAL A 260 0.01 16.44 -0.77
CA VAL A 260 0.85 15.45 -0.08
C VAL A 260 1.95 16.16 0.72
N GLU A 261 2.00 15.88 2.02
CA GLU A 261 3.03 16.32 2.95
C GLU A 261 3.76 15.09 3.51
N VAL A 262 5.10 15.11 3.53
CA VAL A 262 5.91 13.99 4.01
C VAL A 262 6.84 14.42 5.14
N SER A 263 6.80 13.70 6.25
CA SER A 263 7.72 13.87 7.37
C SER A 263 8.53 12.60 7.58
N VAL A 264 9.85 12.74 7.67
CA VAL A 264 10.79 11.65 7.94
C VAL A 264 11.42 11.85 9.30
N TYR A 265 11.22 10.92 10.23
CA TYR A 265 11.74 10.97 11.60
C TYR A 265 12.90 10.02 11.76
N THR A 266 14.00 10.47 12.35
CA THR A 266 15.20 9.63 12.60
C THR A 266 15.71 9.66 14.03
N LYS A 267 14.99 10.32 14.94
CA LYS A 267 15.24 10.23 16.39
C LYS A 267 14.40 9.12 17.00
N GLN A 268 15.01 8.33 17.88
CA GLN A 268 14.37 7.20 18.57
C GLN A 268 13.09 7.63 19.29
N ASP A 269 13.15 8.66 20.13
CA ASP A 269 12.01 9.14 20.92
C ASP A 269 10.81 9.58 20.04
N ASP A 270 11.09 10.20 18.89
CA ASP A 270 10.04 10.62 17.95
C ASP A 270 9.40 9.40 17.28
N VAL A 271 10.21 8.42 16.86
CA VAL A 271 9.75 7.17 16.24
C VAL A 271 8.86 6.37 17.20
N GLU A 272 9.31 6.17 18.45
CA GLU A 272 8.55 5.45 19.49
C GLU A 272 7.23 6.14 19.86
N LYS A 273 7.19 7.48 19.77
CA LYS A 273 5.98 8.24 20.06
C LYS A 273 4.96 8.11 18.93
N ILE A 274 5.40 8.25 17.68
CA ILE A 274 4.50 8.33 16.52
C ILE A 274 4.02 6.94 16.09
N VAL A 275 4.86 5.90 16.22
CA VAL A 275 4.47 4.52 15.87
C VAL A 275 3.23 4.05 16.64
N LYS A 276 3.00 4.55 17.87
CA LYS A 276 1.79 4.25 18.66
C LYS A 276 0.50 4.80 18.03
N GLU A 277 0.57 5.92 17.30
CA GLU A 277 -0.54 6.41 16.49
C GLU A 277 -0.77 5.48 15.30
N ALA A 278 0.29 5.14 14.58
CA ALA A 278 0.23 4.28 13.41
C ALA A 278 -0.31 2.88 13.75
N GLN A 279 0.14 2.27 14.85
CA GLN A 279 -0.32 0.97 15.34
C GLN A 279 -1.82 0.94 15.65
N ARG A 280 -2.37 2.01 16.24
CA ARG A 280 -3.82 2.13 16.44
C ARG A 280 -4.58 2.17 15.12
N ALA A 281 -4.09 2.92 14.14
CA ALA A 281 -4.68 2.96 12.80
C ALA A 281 -4.60 1.58 12.11
N TYR A 282 -3.49 0.85 12.26
CA TYR A 282 -3.35 -0.50 11.72
C TYR A 282 -4.37 -1.47 12.34
N GLU A 283 -4.55 -1.41 13.66
CA GLU A 283 -5.53 -2.24 14.36
C GLU A 283 -6.96 -1.92 13.92
N GLU A 284 -7.32 -0.64 13.79
CA GLU A 284 -8.63 -0.22 13.26
C GLU A 284 -8.89 -0.73 11.83
N ARG A 285 -7.85 -0.73 10.98
CA ARG A 285 -7.93 -1.29 9.61
C ARG A 285 -8.15 -2.80 9.65
N ASP A 286 -7.46 -3.51 10.52
CA ASP A 286 -7.58 -4.96 10.64
C ASP A 286 -8.96 -5.39 11.21
N ILE A 287 -9.53 -4.61 12.14
CA ILE A 287 -10.85 -4.88 12.71
C ILE A 287 -11.96 -4.75 11.66
N ARG A 288 -11.87 -3.79 10.72
CA ARG A 288 -12.90 -3.56 9.69
C ARG A 288 -13.22 -4.81 8.86
N VAL A 289 -12.22 -5.67 8.61
CA VAL A 289 -12.38 -6.90 7.82
C VAL A 289 -12.85 -8.08 8.67
N SER A 290 -12.67 -8.04 10.00
CA SER A 290 -12.90 -9.19 10.88
C SER A 290 -14.34 -9.72 10.91
N GLY A 291 -15.32 -8.92 10.48
CA GLY A 291 -16.73 -9.33 10.36
C GLY A 291 -17.09 -10.05 9.06
N MET A 292 -16.19 -10.09 8.07
CA MET A 292 -16.43 -10.69 6.76
C MET A 292 -15.90 -12.12 6.72
N THR A 293 -16.68 -13.03 6.13
CA THR A 293 -16.24 -14.42 5.87
C THR A 293 -16.08 -14.66 4.38
N ASP A 294 -15.29 -15.67 4.02
CA ASP A 294 -15.15 -16.07 2.63
C ASP A 294 -16.51 -16.48 2.05
N GLU A 295 -17.41 -17.11 2.82
CA GLU A 295 -18.77 -17.45 2.39
C GLU A 295 -19.68 -16.24 2.19
N SER A 296 -19.45 -15.13 2.92
CA SER A 296 -20.32 -13.95 2.88
C SER A 296 -20.17 -13.09 1.61
N VAL A 297 -19.19 -13.39 0.76
CA VAL A 297 -18.90 -12.63 -0.46
C VAL A 297 -18.92 -13.51 -1.70
N ASP A 298 -19.34 -12.98 -2.85
CA ASP A 298 -19.30 -13.70 -4.14
C ASP A 298 -18.03 -13.44 -4.95
N LEU A 299 -17.25 -12.44 -4.52
CA LEU A 299 -16.07 -11.94 -5.21
C LEU A 299 -14.83 -12.06 -4.31
N PHE A 300 -13.76 -12.55 -4.91
CA PHE A 300 -12.40 -12.41 -4.40
C PHE A 300 -11.62 -11.43 -5.28
N TRP A 301 -10.36 -11.17 -4.93
CA TRP A 301 -9.51 -10.25 -5.67
C TRP A 301 -8.17 -10.88 -6.01
N THR A 302 -7.69 -10.67 -7.23
CA THR A 302 -6.27 -10.91 -7.51
C THR A 302 -5.43 -9.80 -6.90
N CYS A 303 -4.15 -10.08 -6.67
CA CYS A 303 -3.12 -9.05 -6.63
C CYS A 303 -1.90 -9.53 -7.42
N ALA A 304 -1.54 -8.75 -8.45
CA ALA A 304 -0.40 -9.01 -9.33
C ALA A 304 0.76 -8.03 -9.11
N LEU A 305 0.76 -7.26 -8.01
CA LEU A 305 1.74 -6.20 -7.77
C LEU A 305 3.18 -6.73 -7.72
N CYS A 306 3.39 -7.92 -7.13
CA CYS A 306 4.72 -8.52 -7.02
C CYS A 306 5.21 -9.22 -8.32
N GLN A 307 4.49 -9.11 -9.44
CA GLN A 307 4.95 -9.69 -10.71
C GLN A 307 6.17 -8.99 -11.30
N SER A 308 6.55 -7.82 -10.78
CA SER A 308 7.80 -7.15 -11.14
C SER A 308 9.04 -7.99 -10.81
N PHE A 309 9.00 -8.81 -9.77
CA PHE A 309 10.09 -9.72 -9.38
C PHE A 309 9.71 -11.20 -9.25
N ALA A 310 8.41 -11.53 -9.28
CA ALA A 310 7.90 -12.90 -9.32
C ALA A 310 6.85 -13.03 -10.44
N PRO A 311 7.26 -13.15 -11.73
CA PRO A 311 6.39 -12.90 -12.89
C PRO A 311 5.13 -13.76 -13.00
N ASN A 312 5.15 -14.96 -12.44
CA ASN A 312 4.03 -15.91 -12.49
C ASN A 312 3.23 -15.95 -11.18
N HIS A 313 3.64 -15.20 -10.16
CA HIS A 313 2.93 -15.18 -8.89
C HIS A 313 1.63 -14.36 -8.99
N VAL A 314 0.59 -14.86 -8.33
CA VAL A 314 -0.71 -14.18 -8.18
C VAL A 314 -1.21 -14.47 -6.77
N CYS A 315 -1.43 -13.43 -5.96
CA CYS A 315 -2.17 -13.57 -4.70
C CYS A 315 -3.67 -13.61 -4.99
N ILE A 316 -4.41 -14.46 -4.27
CA ILE A 316 -5.88 -14.41 -4.23
C ILE A 316 -6.31 -13.93 -2.83
N ILE A 317 -6.68 -12.65 -2.77
CA ILE A 317 -7.08 -11.97 -1.54
C ILE A 317 -8.55 -12.26 -1.26
N LYS A 318 -8.82 -12.73 -0.05
CA LYS A 318 -10.14 -13.13 0.45
C LYS A 318 -10.39 -12.50 1.82
N PRO A 319 -11.65 -12.36 2.27
CA PRO A 319 -11.94 -11.84 3.61
C PRO A 319 -11.14 -12.54 4.72
N GLU A 320 -11.03 -13.86 4.66
CA GLU A 320 -10.35 -14.67 5.68
C GLU A 320 -8.93 -15.08 5.26
N ARG A 321 -8.39 -14.51 4.18
CA ARG A 321 -6.99 -14.69 3.74
C ARG A 321 -6.46 -13.40 3.14
N ILE A 322 -5.79 -12.64 3.98
CA ILE A 322 -5.03 -11.45 3.59
C ILE A 322 -3.92 -11.83 2.60
N GLY A 323 -3.50 -10.88 1.75
CA GLY A 323 -2.32 -11.07 0.92
C GLY A 323 -1.11 -11.42 1.79
N LEU A 324 -0.24 -12.32 1.31
CA LEU A 324 0.88 -12.85 2.09
C LEU A 324 1.86 -11.77 2.60
N CYS A 325 1.88 -10.59 1.96
CA CYS A 325 2.64 -9.45 2.46
C CYS A 325 2.16 -9.00 3.84
N GLY A 326 0.85 -9.11 4.14
CA GLY A 326 0.18 -8.64 5.35
C GLY A 326 -0.42 -7.22 5.26
N ALA A 327 -0.19 -6.48 4.17
CA ALA A 327 -0.69 -5.11 4.01
C ALA A 327 -2.03 -5.00 3.27
N TYR A 328 -2.38 -5.97 2.43
CA TYR A 328 -3.56 -5.90 1.56
C TYR A 328 -4.59 -6.92 1.97
N ASN A 329 -5.67 -6.44 2.57
CA ASN A 329 -6.88 -7.20 2.85
C ASN A 329 -7.90 -7.10 1.71
N TRP A 330 -9.05 -7.75 1.88
CA TRP A 330 -10.09 -7.80 0.85
C TRP A 330 -10.71 -6.42 0.52
N LEU A 331 -10.93 -5.57 1.53
CA LEU A 331 -11.42 -4.20 1.33
C LEU A 331 -10.38 -3.35 0.60
N ASP A 332 -9.10 -3.55 0.92
CA ASP A 332 -8.01 -2.83 0.26
C ASP A 332 -7.96 -3.18 -1.24
N ALA A 333 -8.07 -4.47 -1.57
CA ALA A 333 -8.05 -4.90 -2.97
C ALA A 333 -9.26 -4.35 -3.76
N LYS A 334 -10.42 -4.22 -3.12
CA LYS A 334 -11.61 -3.57 -3.68
C LYS A 334 -11.37 -2.08 -3.93
N ALA A 335 -10.90 -1.35 -2.92
CA ALA A 335 -10.61 0.07 -3.00
C ALA A 335 -9.55 0.38 -4.07
N SER A 336 -8.49 -0.43 -4.15
CA SER A 336 -7.46 -0.34 -5.19
C SER A 336 -8.05 -0.44 -6.60
N ASN A 337 -9.00 -1.35 -6.83
CA ASN A 337 -9.70 -1.48 -8.12
C ASN A 337 -10.62 -0.29 -8.41
N GLU A 338 -11.30 0.26 -7.40
CA GLU A 338 -12.14 1.46 -7.56
C GLU A 338 -11.32 2.70 -7.95
N ILE A 339 -10.11 2.82 -7.41
CA ILE A 339 -9.17 3.90 -7.77
C ILE A 339 -8.60 3.68 -9.17
N ASN A 340 -8.14 2.47 -9.47
CA ASN A 340 -7.55 2.12 -10.75
C ASN A 340 -8.09 0.77 -11.27
N PRO A 341 -9.15 0.80 -12.11
CA PRO A 341 -9.75 -0.42 -12.66
C PRO A 341 -8.79 -1.25 -13.53
N SER A 342 -7.75 -0.62 -14.08
CA SER A 342 -6.68 -1.29 -14.85
C SER A 342 -5.49 -1.75 -14.00
N GLY A 343 -5.55 -1.55 -12.68
CA GLY A 343 -4.48 -1.84 -11.74
C GLY A 343 -4.26 -3.33 -11.45
N PRO A 344 -3.39 -3.65 -10.47
CA PRO A 344 -3.00 -5.03 -10.16
C PRO A 344 -4.10 -5.84 -9.46
N ASN A 345 -5.11 -5.17 -8.91
CA ASN A 345 -6.24 -5.79 -8.23
C ASN A 345 -7.44 -5.90 -9.15
N GLN A 346 -7.85 -7.13 -9.45
CA GLN A 346 -8.94 -7.43 -10.38
C GLN A 346 -9.97 -8.33 -9.70
N PRO A 347 -11.27 -8.10 -9.94
CA PRO A 347 -12.32 -8.89 -9.32
C PRO A 347 -12.34 -10.32 -9.87
N VAL A 348 -12.51 -11.29 -8.99
CA VAL A 348 -12.58 -12.72 -9.32
C VAL A 348 -13.92 -13.26 -8.83
N LYS A 349 -14.80 -13.60 -9.76
CA LYS A 349 -15.99 -14.38 -9.44
C LYS A 349 -15.57 -15.81 -9.10
N LYS A 350 -16.06 -16.35 -7.99
CA LYS A 350 -15.72 -17.72 -7.58
C LYS A 350 -16.06 -18.75 -8.67
N GLY A 351 -17.21 -18.61 -9.32
CA GLY A 351 -17.70 -19.61 -10.26
C GLY A 351 -18.18 -20.88 -9.53
N ARG A 352 -18.04 -22.04 -10.16
CA ARG A 352 -18.48 -23.31 -9.56
C ARG A 352 -17.47 -23.75 -8.48
N CYS A 353 -17.97 -24.09 -7.29
CA CYS A 353 -17.19 -24.75 -6.25
C CYS A 353 -16.83 -26.18 -6.69
N VAL A 354 -15.53 -26.48 -6.77
CA VAL A 354 -15.01 -27.81 -7.09
C VAL A 354 -14.79 -28.60 -5.80
N ASP A 355 -14.17 -27.96 -4.81
CA ASP A 355 -13.91 -28.53 -3.49
C ASP A 355 -14.02 -27.43 -2.43
N ALA A 356 -15.05 -27.50 -1.58
CA ALA A 356 -15.30 -26.50 -0.54
C ALA A 356 -14.32 -26.63 0.64
N VAL A 357 -13.77 -27.83 0.88
CA VAL A 357 -12.82 -28.08 1.98
C VAL A 357 -11.46 -27.51 1.63
N LYS A 358 -10.97 -27.77 0.41
CA LYS A 358 -9.69 -27.23 -0.09
C LYS A 358 -9.79 -25.79 -0.57
N GLY A 359 -11.01 -25.31 -0.84
CA GLY A 359 -11.26 -23.99 -1.39
C GLY A 359 -10.80 -23.91 -2.85
N GLU A 360 -11.27 -24.84 -3.67
CA GLU A 360 -11.05 -24.84 -5.12
C GLU A 360 -12.34 -24.37 -5.83
N TRP A 361 -12.21 -23.35 -6.68
CA TRP A 361 -13.30 -22.86 -7.51
C TRP A 361 -12.83 -22.63 -8.95
N THR A 362 -13.71 -22.91 -9.91
CA THR A 362 -13.36 -22.82 -11.34
C THR A 362 -12.98 -21.41 -11.76
N GLY A 363 -13.70 -20.39 -11.30
CA GLY A 363 -13.41 -19.00 -11.65
C GLY A 363 -12.10 -18.48 -11.04
N VAL A 364 -11.71 -19.01 -9.87
CA VAL A 364 -10.40 -18.70 -9.27
C VAL A 364 -9.28 -19.39 -10.06
N ASN A 365 -9.45 -20.66 -10.44
CA ASN A 365 -8.49 -21.37 -11.29
C ASN A 365 -8.28 -20.65 -12.63
N GLU A 366 -9.36 -20.22 -13.29
CA GLU A 366 -9.28 -19.45 -14.54
C GLU A 366 -8.55 -18.12 -14.37
N ALA A 367 -8.86 -17.36 -13.31
CA ALA A 367 -8.20 -16.10 -13.03
C ALA A 367 -6.70 -16.27 -12.75
N VAL A 368 -6.33 -17.27 -11.93
CA VAL A 368 -4.93 -17.61 -11.63
C VAL A 368 -4.21 -18.03 -12.90
N PHE A 369 -4.78 -18.94 -13.70
CA PHE A 369 -4.17 -19.40 -14.96
C PHE A 369 -3.91 -18.24 -15.93
N LEU A 370 -4.87 -17.35 -16.11
CA LEU A 370 -4.68 -16.18 -16.98
C LEU A 370 -3.62 -15.22 -16.45
N LYS A 371 -3.61 -14.96 -15.15
CA LYS A 371 -2.71 -13.97 -14.53
C LYS A 371 -1.32 -14.52 -14.25
N SER A 372 -1.12 -15.84 -14.19
CA SER A 372 0.18 -16.47 -13.96
C SER A 372 0.95 -16.77 -15.26
N ASN A 373 0.59 -16.14 -16.37
CA ASN A 373 1.09 -16.48 -17.71
C ASN A 373 0.84 -17.95 -18.08
N ARG A 374 -0.31 -18.50 -17.67
CA ARG A 374 -0.76 -19.87 -17.99
C ARG A 374 0.11 -20.98 -17.40
N THR A 375 0.78 -20.69 -16.29
CA THR A 375 1.67 -21.66 -15.61
C THR A 375 1.01 -22.39 -14.43
N ILE A 376 -0.05 -21.83 -13.85
CA ILE A 376 -0.73 -22.40 -12.68
C ILE A 376 -2.16 -22.71 -13.07
N GLU A 377 -2.50 -23.99 -13.14
CA GLU A 377 -3.83 -24.45 -13.60
C GLU A 377 -4.84 -24.57 -12.47
N LYS A 378 -4.37 -24.86 -11.25
CA LYS A 378 -5.20 -25.14 -10.09
C LYS A 378 -4.73 -24.37 -8.87
N PHE A 379 -5.70 -23.99 -8.05
CA PHE A 379 -5.49 -23.24 -6.82
C PHE A 379 -6.43 -23.75 -5.73
N CYS A 380 -5.86 -24.16 -4.59
CA CYS A 380 -6.61 -24.45 -3.38
C CYS A 380 -6.36 -23.36 -2.35
N GLY A 381 -7.41 -22.63 -2.01
CA GLY A 381 -7.31 -21.49 -1.10
C GLY A 381 -7.07 -21.84 0.37
N TYR A 382 -7.30 -23.10 0.77
CA TYR A 382 -7.30 -23.56 2.17
C TYR A 382 -6.40 -24.78 2.42
N SER A 383 -5.61 -25.20 1.43
CA SER A 383 -4.69 -26.33 1.55
C SER A 383 -3.23 -25.91 1.32
N ILE A 384 -2.33 -26.43 2.15
CA ILE A 384 -0.88 -26.33 1.94
C ILE A 384 -0.32 -27.52 1.14
N MET A 385 -1.03 -28.64 1.13
CA MET A 385 -0.59 -29.90 0.50
C MET A 385 -1.03 -30.00 -0.97
N TYR A 386 -2.18 -29.44 -1.32
CA TYR A 386 -2.74 -29.57 -2.67
C TYR A 386 -2.79 -28.21 -3.35
N PHE A 387 -2.04 -28.03 -4.44
CA PHE A 387 -2.05 -26.81 -5.27
C PHE A 387 -2.06 -25.49 -4.44
N PRO A 388 -1.11 -25.31 -3.51
CA PRO A 388 -1.09 -24.14 -2.65
C PRO A 388 -0.93 -22.85 -3.47
N GLU A 389 -1.33 -21.73 -2.88
CA GLU A 389 -0.96 -20.41 -3.39
C GLU A 389 0.57 -20.30 -3.48
N THR A 390 1.07 -19.76 -4.60
CA THR A 390 2.50 -19.53 -4.76
C THR A 390 2.96 -18.37 -3.89
N SER A 391 4.26 -18.23 -3.67
CA SER A 391 4.82 -17.12 -2.88
C SER A 391 5.75 -16.27 -3.73
N CYS A 392 5.65 -14.94 -3.63
CA CYS A 392 6.59 -14.03 -4.33
C CYS A 392 7.91 -13.91 -3.58
N GLY A 393 7.89 -13.37 -2.36
CA GLY A 393 9.10 -13.11 -1.55
C GLY A 393 8.90 -12.13 -0.39
N CYS A 394 7.77 -11.40 -0.37
CA CYS A 394 7.46 -10.40 0.67
C CYS A 394 6.66 -10.94 1.86
N PHE A 395 6.49 -12.26 1.98
CA PHE A 395 5.75 -12.87 3.10
C PHE A 395 6.32 -12.50 4.47
N GLU A 396 5.46 -12.28 5.47
CA GLU A 396 5.90 -12.01 6.84
C GLU A 396 6.35 -13.29 7.56
N CYS A 397 5.69 -14.41 7.25
CA CYS A 397 5.97 -15.72 7.81
C CYS A 397 5.97 -16.81 6.73
N ILE A 398 6.54 -17.96 7.07
CA ILE A 398 6.50 -19.18 6.27
C ILE A 398 5.90 -20.28 7.13
N ALA A 399 4.89 -20.97 6.60
CA ALA A 399 4.45 -22.25 7.12
C ALA A 399 5.17 -23.38 6.37
N ALA A 400 5.71 -24.36 7.10
CA ALA A 400 6.38 -25.53 6.54
C ALA A 400 5.93 -26.80 7.26
N VAL A 401 5.46 -27.79 6.49
CA VAL A 401 5.04 -29.09 7.01
C VAL A 401 6.23 -29.83 7.62
N LEU A 402 6.01 -30.38 8.81
CA LEU A 402 6.94 -31.24 9.53
C LEU A 402 6.27 -32.61 9.72
N PRO A 403 6.48 -33.55 8.77
CA PRO A 403 5.78 -34.84 8.76
C PRO A 403 5.93 -35.63 10.06
N GLU A 404 7.12 -35.61 10.67
CA GLU A 404 7.43 -36.33 11.90
C GLU A 404 6.56 -35.90 13.08
N ALA A 405 6.14 -34.62 13.09
CA ALA A 405 5.26 -34.06 14.12
C ALA A 405 3.78 -34.03 13.71
N ASN A 406 3.44 -34.59 12.53
CA ASN A 406 2.11 -34.57 11.94
C ASN A 406 1.49 -33.15 11.89
N GLY A 407 2.32 -32.13 11.64
CA GLY A 407 1.94 -30.73 11.76
C GLY A 407 2.78 -29.82 10.88
N PHE A 408 2.80 -28.53 11.18
CA PHE A 408 3.67 -27.57 10.52
C PHE A 408 4.28 -26.59 11.53
N ILE A 409 5.48 -26.13 11.18
CA ILE A 409 6.15 -25.02 11.85
C ILE A 409 5.76 -23.71 11.17
N ILE A 410 5.77 -22.62 11.93
CA ILE A 410 5.65 -21.27 11.37
C ILE A 410 6.86 -20.46 11.79
N ILE A 411 7.52 -19.80 10.86
CA ILE A 411 8.69 -18.95 11.10
C ILE A 411 8.49 -17.56 10.50
N ASN A 412 8.71 -16.50 11.29
CA ASN A 412 8.68 -15.12 10.81
C ASN A 412 10.05 -14.64 10.34
N ARG A 413 10.04 -13.57 9.54
CA ARG A 413 11.22 -13.01 8.86
C ARG A 413 12.35 -12.55 9.79
N GLU A 414 11.99 -12.04 10.95
CA GLU A 414 12.89 -11.43 11.92
C GLU A 414 13.69 -12.50 12.69
N TYR A 415 13.12 -13.70 12.85
CA TYR A 415 13.75 -14.82 13.49
C TYR A 415 14.95 -15.34 12.68
N SER A 416 16.14 -15.31 13.29
CA SER A 416 17.39 -15.74 12.64
C SER A 416 17.95 -17.08 13.10
N GLY A 417 17.24 -17.79 13.97
CA GLY A 417 17.65 -19.11 14.45
C GLY A 417 17.32 -20.25 13.48
N MET A 418 17.65 -21.46 13.91
CA MET A 418 17.27 -22.69 13.21
C MET A 418 15.88 -23.16 13.68
N THR A 419 15.15 -23.81 12.79
CA THR A 419 13.87 -24.44 13.13
C THR A 419 14.02 -25.96 13.25
N PRO A 420 13.06 -26.66 13.88
CA PRO A 420 13.02 -28.12 13.85
C PRO A 420 13.03 -28.73 12.45
N ALA A 421 12.62 -27.99 11.41
CA ALA A 421 12.71 -28.45 10.01
C ALA A 421 14.14 -28.38 9.42
N GLY A 422 15.17 -28.09 10.23
CA GLY A 422 16.57 -28.03 9.80
C GLY A 422 16.92 -26.85 8.90
N MET A 423 16.02 -25.85 8.79
CA MET A 423 16.21 -24.67 7.96
C MET A 423 15.79 -23.39 8.70
N GLY A 424 16.55 -22.31 8.52
CA GLY A 424 16.15 -20.97 8.95
C GLY A 424 15.28 -20.26 7.90
N PHE A 425 14.76 -19.07 8.25
CA PHE A 425 13.84 -18.32 7.39
C PHE A 425 14.41 -18.05 6.00
N SER A 426 15.65 -17.57 5.89
CA SER A 426 16.27 -17.22 4.60
C SER A 426 16.38 -18.40 3.63
N THR A 427 16.66 -19.60 4.15
CA THR A 427 16.74 -20.83 3.35
C THR A 427 15.36 -21.21 2.85
N LEU A 428 14.36 -21.25 3.74
CA LEU A 428 12.97 -21.52 3.38
C LEU A 428 12.43 -20.50 2.38
N ALA A 429 12.73 -19.22 2.56
CA ALA A 429 12.32 -18.15 1.66
C ALA A 429 12.89 -18.34 0.24
N GLY A 430 14.13 -18.83 0.13
CA GLY A 430 14.75 -19.18 -1.14
C GLY A 430 14.09 -20.37 -1.85
N THR A 431 13.52 -21.30 -1.07
CA THR A 431 12.82 -22.48 -1.60
C THR A 431 11.42 -22.16 -2.13
N ILE A 432 10.67 -21.27 -1.46
CA ILE A 432 9.25 -21.04 -1.76
C ILE A 432 8.99 -19.80 -2.63
N GLY A 433 9.95 -18.86 -2.67
CA GLY A 433 9.81 -17.62 -3.40
C GLY A 433 9.82 -17.79 -4.93
N GLY A 434 9.46 -16.74 -5.65
CA GLY A 434 9.55 -16.71 -7.12
C GLY A 434 8.31 -17.23 -7.86
N GLY A 435 7.21 -17.51 -7.16
CA GLY A 435 5.92 -17.80 -7.80
C GLY A 435 5.71 -19.24 -8.25
N GLN A 436 6.35 -20.20 -7.56
CA GLN A 436 6.15 -21.64 -7.80
C GLN A 436 5.17 -22.25 -6.77
N GLN A 437 4.49 -23.34 -7.15
CA GLN A 437 3.70 -24.11 -6.20
C GLN A 437 4.59 -25.10 -5.46
N THR A 438 4.66 -24.98 -4.14
CA THR A 438 5.51 -25.81 -3.28
C THR A 438 4.65 -26.53 -2.24
N PRO A 439 4.05 -27.69 -2.59
CA PRO A 439 3.32 -28.51 -1.61
C PRO A 439 4.09 -28.71 -0.31
N GLY A 440 3.43 -28.45 0.82
CA GLY A 440 4.03 -28.51 2.15
C GLY A 440 4.71 -27.21 2.62
N PHE A 441 4.84 -26.19 1.76
CA PHE A 441 5.42 -24.91 2.13
C PHE A 441 4.61 -23.73 1.59
N MET A 442 4.38 -22.69 2.41
CA MET A 442 3.59 -21.53 2.02
C MET A 442 4.04 -20.26 2.73
N GLY A 443 4.27 -19.19 1.97
CA GLY A 443 4.43 -17.84 2.51
C GLY A 443 3.08 -17.26 2.92
N ILE A 444 3.01 -16.67 4.10
CA ILE A 444 1.77 -16.15 4.70
C ILE A 444 2.01 -14.81 5.42
N GLY A 445 0.95 -14.01 5.55
CA GLY A 445 0.93 -12.87 6.46
C GLY A 445 0.61 -13.32 7.89
N ARG A 446 1.06 -12.58 8.91
CA ARG A 446 0.90 -12.93 10.34
C ARG A 446 -0.57 -13.12 10.73
N LEU A 447 -1.44 -12.24 10.24
CA LEU A 447 -2.87 -12.27 10.58
C LEU A 447 -3.60 -13.50 10.03
N TYR A 448 -3.08 -14.11 8.94
CA TYR A 448 -3.68 -15.33 8.39
C TYR A 448 -3.57 -16.51 9.35
N ILE A 449 -2.56 -16.55 10.23
CA ILE A 449 -2.36 -17.64 11.23
C ILE A 449 -3.60 -17.83 12.11
N THR A 450 -4.28 -16.71 12.44
CA THR A 450 -5.45 -16.71 13.33
C THR A 450 -6.79 -16.75 12.58
N SER A 451 -6.76 -16.91 11.26
CA SER A 451 -7.95 -17.03 10.42
C SER A 451 -8.67 -18.36 10.65
N LYS A 452 -10.00 -18.38 10.50
CA LYS A 452 -10.79 -19.62 10.47
C LYS A 452 -10.49 -20.47 9.23
N LYS A 453 -9.98 -19.85 8.16
CA LYS A 453 -9.57 -20.50 6.91
C LYS A 453 -8.09 -20.82 6.83
N PHE A 454 -7.34 -20.56 7.90
CA PHE A 454 -5.92 -20.87 7.99
C PHE A 454 -5.68 -22.36 7.78
N ILE A 455 -5.19 -22.73 6.58
CA ILE A 455 -4.84 -24.11 6.20
C ILE A 455 -5.90 -25.11 6.69
N SER A 456 -7.18 -24.74 6.55
CA SER A 456 -8.28 -25.45 7.22
C SER A 456 -8.50 -26.85 6.66
N ALA A 457 -8.06 -27.11 5.43
CA ALA A 457 -8.11 -28.43 4.82
C ALA A 457 -7.22 -29.46 5.55
N GLU A 458 -6.10 -29.02 6.13
CA GLU A 458 -5.20 -29.89 6.91
C GLU A 458 -5.45 -29.81 8.44
N GLY A 459 -6.47 -29.06 8.88
CA GLY A 459 -6.85 -28.94 10.30
C GLY A 459 -6.39 -27.64 10.99
N GLY A 460 -5.82 -26.71 10.23
CA GLY A 460 -5.54 -25.34 10.63
C GLY A 460 -4.74 -25.20 11.92
N LEU A 461 -5.20 -24.35 12.85
CA LEU A 461 -4.44 -23.96 14.03
C LEU A 461 -3.94 -25.15 14.87
N LYS A 462 -4.70 -26.26 14.93
CA LYS A 462 -4.33 -27.47 15.70
C LYS A 462 -3.04 -28.15 15.21
N ARG A 463 -2.62 -27.85 13.97
CA ARG A 463 -1.43 -28.42 13.34
C ARG A 463 -0.16 -27.61 13.58
N ILE A 464 -0.26 -26.42 14.15
CA ILE A 464 0.93 -25.65 14.50
C ILE A 464 1.63 -26.38 15.64
N VAL A 465 2.86 -26.82 15.43
CA VAL A 465 3.64 -27.51 16.47
C VAL A 465 4.82 -26.67 16.98
N TRP A 466 5.23 -25.66 16.21
CA TRP A 466 6.36 -24.80 16.55
C TRP A 466 6.19 -23.39 15.98
N MET A 467 6.47 -22.37 16.79
CA MET A 467 6.47 -20.95 16.42
C MET A 467 7.52 -20.20 17.25
N PRO A 468 8.24 -19.19 16.70
CA PRO A 468 9.11 -18.35 17.50
C PRO A 468 8.37 -17.70 18.67
N ALA A 469 9.03 -17.57 19.83
CA ALA A 469 8.42 -17.02 21.04
C ALA A 469 7.89 -15.59 20.81
N GLU A 470 8.64 -14.76 20.08
CA GLU A 470 8.21 -13.40 19.72
C GLU A 470 6.92 -13.38 18.87
N LEU A 471 6.73 -14.38 18.00
CA LEU A 471 5.54 -14.48 17.16
C LEU A 471 4.34 -14.99 17.96
N LYS A 472 4.57 -15.92 18.89
CA LYS A 472 3.57 -16.39 19.87
C LYS A 472 3.10 -15.22 20.74
N GLU A 473 4.02 -14.39 21.24
CA GLU A 473 3.71 -13.21 22.04
C GLU A 473 2.89 -12.20 21.23
N ALA A 474 3.35 -11.84 20.03
CA ALA A 474 2.69 -10.87 19.16
C ALA A 474 1.26 -11.26 18.74
N LEU A 475 0.94 -12.57 18.72
CA LEU A 475 -0.38 -13.08 18.34
C LEU A 475 -1.13 -13.73 19.50
N SER A 476 -0.63 -13.62 20.74
CA SER A 476 -1.10 -14.37 21.91
C SER A 476 -2.61 -14.26 22.11
N ASP A 477 -3.15 -13.04 22.18
CA ASP A 477 -4.58 -12.81 22.40
C ASP A 477 -5.45 -13.37 21.27
N LYS A 478 -4.99 -13.23 20.02
CA LYS A 478 -5.72 -13.72 18.84
C LYS A 478 -5.67 -15.25 18.75
N ILE A 479 -4.53 -15.86 19.07
CA ILE A 479 -4.37 -17.32 19.10
C ILE A 479 -5.22 -17.92 20.22
N LYS A 480 -5.14 -17.39 21.45
CA LYS A 480 -5.97 -17.85 22.59
C LYS A 480 -7.46 -17.81 22.25
N LYS A 481 -7.93 -16.67 21.75
CA LYS A 481 -9.32 -16.54 21.28
C LYS A 481 -9.66 -17.60 20.25
N ARG A 482 -8.84 -17.78 19.20
CA ARG A 482 -9.11 -18.78 18.17
C ARG A 482 -9.04 -20.21 18.72
N ALA A 483 -8.14 -20.47 19.66
CA ALA A 483 -7.96 -21.76 20.31
C ALA A 483 -9.20 -22.15 21.13
N GLU A 484 -9.80 -21.20 21.85
CA GLU A 484 -11.09 -21.38 22.52
C GLU A 484 -12.20 -21.77 21.53
N GLU A 485 -12.37 -21.03 20.43
CA GLU A 485 -13.44 -21.34 19.45
C GLU A 485 -13.18 -22.60 18.58
N ILE A 486 -12.03 -23.28 18.70
CA ILE A 486 -11.81 -24.66 18.16
C ILE A 486 -11.78 -25.75 19.25
N GLY A 487 -12.06 -25.39 20.51
CA GLY A 487 -12.08 -26.32 21.63
C GLY A 487 -10.71 -26.78 22.13
N GLU A 488 -9.66 -26.00 21.90
CA GLU A 488 -8.28 -26.27 22.36
C GLU A 488 -7.72 -25.07 23.16
N PRO A 489 -8.33 -24.66 24.30
CA PRO A 489 -7.97 -23.41 24.97
C PRO A 489 -6.49 -23.32 25.39
N ASP A 490 -5.87 -24.46 25.71
CA ASP A 490 -4.46 -24.55 26.12
C ASP A 490 -3.48 -24.70 24.93
N LEU A 491 -3.94 -24.55 23.68
CA LEU A 491 -3.12 -24.85 22.49
C LEU A 491 -1.85 -24.02 22.44
N LEU A 492 -1.90 -22.74 22.81
CA LEU A 492 -0.73 -21.84 22.74
C LEU A 492 0.44 -22.36 23.58
N ASP A 493 0.15 -22.94 24.74
CA ASP A 493 1.16 -23.49 25.66
C ASP A 493 1.72 -24.84 25.18
N LYS A 494 0.97 -25.53 24.31
CA LYS A 494 1.39 -26.79 23.70
C LYS A 494 2.25 -26.58 22.45
N ILE A 495 2.24 -25.39 21.85
CA ILE A 495 3.10 -25.04 20.71
C ILE A 495 4.51 -24.77 21.21
N ALA A 496 5.50 -25.51 20.71
CA ALA A 496 6.90 -25.29 21.05
C ALA A 496 7.44 -23.98 20.45
N ASP A 497 8.57 -23.52 20.97
CA ASP A 497 9.34 -22.40 20.44
C ASP A 497 10.84 -22.69 20.59
N GLU A 498 11.68 -21.74 20.19
CA GLU A 498 13.14 -21.89 20.22
C GLU A 498 13.72 -22.04 21.63
N THR A 499 12.96 -21.73 22.69
CA THR A 499 13.39 -21.94 24.07
C THR A 499 13.16 -23.37 24.54
N ILE A 500 12.38 -24.14 23.77
CA ILE A 500 11.97 -25.52 24.08
C ILE A 500 12.68 -26.51 23.14
N ALA A 501 12.65 -26.26 21.84
CA ALA A 501 13.21 -27.17 20.84
C ALA A 501 13.67 -26.41 19.59
N THR A 502 14.85 -26.79 19.07
CA THR A 502 15.37 -26.30 17.78
C THR A 502 15.58 -27.43 16.77
N THR A 503 15.37 -28.67 17.19
CA THR A 503 15.46 -29.89 16.36
C THR A 503 14.21 -30.74 16.51
N THR A 504 13.94 -31.62 15.52
CA THR A 504 12.83 -32.58 15.61
C THR A 504 12.97 -33.53 16.80
N GLU A 505 14.20 -33.96 17.13
CA GLU A 505 14.50 -34.86 18.24
C GLU A 505 14.13 -34.26 19.61
N GLU A 506 14.30 -32.95 19.77
CA GLU A 506 13.85 -32.20 20.96
C GLU A 506 12.35 -31.94 20.95
N LEU A 507 11.78 -31.69 19.76
CA LEU A 507 10.39 -31.30 19.59
C LEU A 507 9.42 -32.45 19.91
N LEU A 508 9.65 -33.65 19.38
CA LEU A 508 8.70 -34.76 19.52
C LEU A 508 8.42 -35.14 20.99
N PRO A 509 9.44 -35.33 21.85
CA PRO A 509 9.21 -35.62 23.27
C PRO A 509 8.41 -34.54 24.00
N PHE A 510 8.61 -33.26 23.62
CA PHE A 510 7.83 -32.16 24.18
C PHE A 510 6.36 -32.28 23.76
N LEU A 511 6.08 -32.45 22.47
CA LEU A 511 4.72 -32.57 21.94
C LEU A 511 3.96 -33.75 22.55
N GLU A 512 4.63 -34.89 22.75
CA GLU A 512 4.06 -36.06 23.43
C GLU A 512 3.73 -35.74 24.89
N LYS A 513 4.67 -35.13 25.62
CA LYS A 513 4.51 -34.76 27.04
C LYS A 513 3.33 -33.83 27.28
N VAL A 514 3.13 -32.84 26.39
CA VAL A 514 2.04 -31.86 26.51
C VAL A 514 0.72 -32.33 25.86
N GLY A 515 0.71 -33.53 25.25
CA GLY A 515 -0.45 -34.07 24.56
C GLY A 515 -0.91 -33.16 23.43
N HIS A 516 0.00 -32.80 22.53
CA HIS A 516 -0.31 -31.91 21.41
C HIS A 516 -1.36 -32.55 20.46
N PRO A 517 -2.44 -31.84 20.08
CA PRO A 517 -3.54 -32.43 19.30
C PRO A 517 -3.09 -32.97 17.93
N ALA A 518 -2.12 -32.32 17.27
CA ALA A 518 -1.59 -32.76 15.97
C ALA A 518 -1.15 -34.23 15.95
N LEU A 519 -0.62 -34.77 17.06
CA LEU A 519 -0.10 -36.14 17.11
C LEU A 519 -1.18 -37.21 17.01
N THR A 520 -2.45 -36.88 17.30
CA THR A 520 -3.57 -37.83 17.28
C THR A 520 -4.57 -37.57 16.16
N MET A 521 -4.35 -36.52 15.36
CA MET A 521 -5.11 -36.24 14.16
C MET A 521 -4.71 -37.20 13.02
N GLU A 522 -5.53 -37.28 11.97
CA GLU A 522 -5.18 -38.02 10.75
C GLU A 522 -3.82 -37.58 10.19
N SER A 523 -3.19 -38.43 9.38
CA SER A 523 -1.95 -38.07 8.69
C SER A 523 -2.12 -36.77 7.89
N ILE A 524 -1.15 -35.87 8.00
CA ILE A 524 -1.09 -34.66 7.17
C ILE A 524 -0.66 -34.96 5.72
N LEU A 525 -0.02 -36.12 5.50
CA LEU A 525 0.41 -36.63 4.19
C LEU A 525 -0.71 -37.35 3.46
#